data_AF-A0A947HCK0-F1
#
_entry.id   AF-A0A947HCK0-F1
#
_cell.length_a   1.000
_cell.length_b   1.000
_cell.length_c   1.000
_cell.angle_alpha   90.00
_cell.angle_beta   90.00
_cell.angle_gamma   90.00
#
_symmetry.space_group_name_H-M   'P 1'
#
loop_
_entity.id
_entity.type
_entity.pdbx_description
1 polymer ?
#
loop_
_entity_poly.entity_id
_entity_poly.type
_entity_poly.pdbx_seq_one_letter_code
_entity_poly.pdbx_strand_id
1 'polypeptide(L)'
;MKKLAIIGSRSLEDEIEPLVLEWIQKNLDLSEISMFVSGGASGADTLAERLAKHLNKEMIVFLPDYKKFKNATMIRNEEIAKTADFCLALVDRPLETSKGTYECVKKFKRLKKPVTVIRFKARDWYLDEVKELF
;
A
#
# COMPACT_ATOMS: atom_id res chain seq x y z
N MET A 1 6.09 14.03 11.74
CA MET A 1 6.00 12.57 11.51
C MET A 1 5.09 12.32 10.33
N LYS A 2 5.43 11.35 9.48
CA LYS A 2 4.81 11.04 8.20
C LYS A 2 3.86 9.85 8.30
N LYS A 3 2.93 9.75 7.37
CA LYS A 3 1.95 8.68 7.24
C LYS A 3 2.24 7.86 5.99
N LEU A 4 2.50 6.56 6.16
CA LEU A 4 2.79 5.64 5.06
C LEU A 4 1.51 4.93 4.60
N ALA A 5 1.13 5.07 3.34
CA ALA A 5 0.13 4.19 2.75
C ALA A 5 0.76 2.87 2.30
N ILE A 6 0.17 1.73 2.66
CA ILE A 6 0.51 0.43 2.09
C ILE A 6 -0.75 -0.10 1.41
N ILE A 7 -0.69 -0.27 0.09
CA ILE A 7 -1.81 -0.71 -0.75
C ILE A 7 -1.34 -1.77 -1.73
N GLY A 8 -2.25 -2.53 -2.33
CA GLY A 8 -1.81 -3.45 -3.37
C GLY A 8 -2.78 -4.53 -3.83
N SER A 9 -2.19 -5.55 -4.44
CA SER A 9 -2.89 -6.71 -4.97
C SER A 9 -3.51 -7.59 -3.87
N ARG A 10 -4.70 -8.10 -4.15
CA ARG A 10 -5.50 -8.97 -3.25
C ARG A 10 -5.03 -10.42 -3.16
N SER A 11 -4.22 -10.81 -4.13
CA SER A 11 -3.62 -12.13 -4.33
C SER A 11 -2.25 -12.27 -3.68
N LEU A 12 -1.74 -11.20 -3.06
CA LEU A 12 -0.51 -11.31 -2.26
C LEU A 12 -0.81 -12.09 -0.99
N GLU A 13 0.10 -12.99 -0.65
CA GLU A 13 -0.04 -13.91 0.47
C GLU A 13 0.89 -13.50 1.61
N ASP A 14 0.81 -14.20 2.74
CA ASP A 14 1.50 -13.83 3.97
C ASP A 14 3.02 -13.99 3.89
N GLU A 15 3.51 -14.79 2.94
CA GLU A 15 4.91 -15.11 2.68
C GLU A 15 5.74 -13.89 2.26
N ILE A 16 5.10 -12.83 1.72
CA ILE A 16 5.82 -11.61 1.35
C ILE A 16 6.10 -10.69 2.56
N GLU A 17 5.51 -10.95 3.73
CA GLU A 17 5.65 -10.09 4.91
C GLU A 17 7.11 -9.84 5.31
N PRO A 18 7.99 -10.86 5.43
CA PRO A 18 9.39 -10.64 5.80
C PRO A 18 10.13 -9.76 4.81
N LEU A 19 9.84 -9.90 3.51
CA LEU A 19 10.48 -9.11 2.45
C LEU A 19 10.04 -7.64 2.50
N VAL A 20 8.75 -7.39 2.74
CA VAL A 20 8.23 -6.03 2.89
C VAL A 20 8.77 -5.38 4.17
N LEU A 21 8.81 -6.12 5.27
CA LEU A 21 9.37 -5.65 6.54
C LEU A 21 10.85 -5.28 6.39
N GLU A 22 11.65 -6.17 5.79
CA GLU A 22 13.06 -5.93 5.52
C GLU A 22 13.26 -4.69 4.64
N TRP A 23 12.45 -4.55 3.59
CA TRP A 23 12.51 -3.36 2.73
C TRP A 23 12.18 -2.08 3.52
N ILE A 24 11.13 -2.08 4.34
CA ILE A 24 10.75 -0.94 5.17
C ILE A 24 11.90 -0.57 6.12
N GLN A 25 12.48 -1.54 6.82
CA GLN A 25 13.56 -1.29 7.79
C GLN A 25 14.84 -0.78 7.14
N LYS A 26 15.14 -1.21 5.91
CA LYS A 26 16.33 -0.78 5.17
C LYS A 26 16.18 0.61 4.54
N ASN A 27 14.97 0.96 4.10
CA ASN A 27 14.77 2.13 3.24
C ASN A 27 14.05 3.30 3.94
N LEU A 28 13.40 3.05 5.09
CA LEU A 28 12.64 4.07 5.79
C LEU A 28 13.13 4.23 7.23
N ASP A 29 13.21 5.48 7.68
CA ASP A 29 13.36 5.78 9.09
C ASP A 29 12.01 5.58 9.80
N LEU A 30 11.87 4.45 10.50
CA LEU A 30 10.67 4.11 11.25
C LEU A 30 10.36 5.12 12.37
N SER A 31 11.33 5.92 12.83
CA SER A 31 11.08 7.00 13.81
C SER A 31 10.33 8.18 13.19
N GLU A 32 10.46 8.38 11.88
CA GLU A 32 9.72 9.42 11.16
C GLU A 32 8.28 9.01 10.83
N ILE A 33 7.95 7.71 10.86
CA ILE A 33 6.61 7.21 10.52
C ILE A 33 5.77 7.07 11.77
N SER A 34 4.68 7.84 11.86
CA SER A 34 3.76 7.74 13.00
C SER A 34 2.67 6.68 12.79
N MET A 35 2.25 6.46 11.55
CA MET A 35 1.12 5.58 11.27
C MET A 35 1.11 5.04 9.84
N PHE A 36 0.40 3.93 9.67
CA PHE A 36 0.11 3.33 8.38
C PHE A 36 -1.33 3.65 7.95
N VAL A 37 -1.58 3.61 6.64
CA VAL A 37 -2.88 3.88 6.00
C VAL A 37 -3.16 2.82 4.94
N SER A 38 -4.35 2.22 4.94
CA SER A 38 -4.73 1.23 3.91
C SER A 38 -6.25 1.16 3.69
N GLY A 39 -6.73 0.22 2.86
CA GLY A 39 -8.12 0.08 2.44
C GLY A 39 -8.88 -1.14 2.98
N GLY A 40 -8.24 -2.00 3.77
CA GLY A 40 -8.86 -3.16 4.41
C GLY A 40 -9.30 -4.27 3.45
N ALA A 41 -8.69 -4.36 2.28
CA ALA A 41 -8.85 -5.52 1.40
C ALA A 41 -8.00 -6.72 1.85
N SER A 42 -8.21 -7.89 1.22
CA SER A 42 -7.27 -9.01 1.35
C SER A 42 -5.91 -8.67 0.74
N GLY A 43 -4.89 -9.46 1.08
CA GLY A 43 -3.53 -9.34 0.54
C GLY A 43 -2.79 -8.12 1.10
N ALA A 44 -2.33 -7.22 0.24
CA ALA A 44 -1.49 -6.08 0.64
C ALA A 44 -2.05 -5.23 1.79
N ASP A 45 -3.37 -5.00 1.79
CA ASP A 45 -4.01 -4.19 2.82
C ASP A 45 -4.05 -4.94 4.17
N THR A 46 -4.24 -6.26 4.16
CA THR A 46 -4.13 -7.12 5.36
C THR A 46 -2.70 -7.14 5.88
N LEU A 47 -1.71 -7.23 4.98
CA LEU A 47 -0.30 -7.14 5.33
C LEU A 47 0.03 -5.80 5.99
N ALA A 48 -0.55 -4.69 5.52
CA ALA A 48 -0.37 -3.38 6.14
C ALA A 48 -0.81 -3.36 7.62
N GLU A 49 -1.96 -3.97 7.92
CA GLU A 49 -2.47 -4.09 9.30
C GLU A 49 -1.54 -4.95 10.17
N ARG A 50 -1.04 -6.07 9.63
CA ARG A 50 -0.08 -6.94 10.33
C ARG A 50 1.23 -6.23 10.62
N LEU A 51 1.79 -5.53 9.64
CA LEU A 51 3.03 -4.76 9.79
C LEU A 51 2.86 -3.60 10.78
N ALA A 52 1.73 -2.89 10.75
CA ALA A 52 1.44 -1.83 11.72
C ALA A 52 1.46 -2.39 13.15
N LYS A 53 0.81 -3.54 13.37
CA LYS A 53 0.83 -4.25 14.66
C LYS A 53 2.24 -4.70 15.05
N HIS A 54 2.98 -5.30 14.13
CA HIS A 54 4.35 -5.78 14.36
C HIS A 54 5.31 -4.65 14.74
N LEU A 55 5.19 -3.50 14.07
CA LEU A 55 6.04 -2.33 14.27
C LEU A 55 5.53 -1.36 15.34
N ASN A 56 4.46 -1.72 16.05
CA ASN A 56 3.78 -0.88 17.04
C ASN A 56 3.45 0.53 16.50
N LYS A 57 2.87 0.58 15.30
CA LYS A 57 2.41 1.80 14.62
C LYS A 57 0.88 1.89 14.64
N GLU A 58 0.38 3.11 14.71
CA GLU A 58 -1.05 3.36 14.51
C GLU A 58 -1.47 3.01 13.08
N MET A 59 -2.76 2.71 12.88
CA MET A 59 -3.31 2.32 11.60
C MET A 59 -4.63 3.04 11.32
N ILE A 60 -4.80 3.55 10.10
CA ILE A 60 -6.09 3.99 9.56
C ILE A 60 -6.49 3.05 8.42
N VAL A 61 -7.70 2.49 8.51
CA VAL A 61 -8.28 1.62 7.47
C VAL A 61 -9.49 2.30 6.84
N PHE A 62 -9.42 2.60 5.54
CA PHE A 62 -10.51 3.20 4.76
C PHE A 62 -11.32 2.12 4.04
N LEU A 63 -12.34 1.59 4.72
CA LEU A 63 -13.25 0.60 4.14
C LEU A 63 -14.19 1.22 3.09
N PRO A 64 -14.48 0.53 1.98
CA PRO A 64 -15.44 1.00 0.98
C PRO A 64 -16.89 0.96 1.50
N ASP A 65 -17.60 2.09 1.46
CA ASP A 65 -19.03 2.18 1.75
C ASP A 65 -19.89 1.86 0.51
N TYR A 66 -20.08 0.57 0.23
CA TYR A 66 -20.93 0.10 -0.87
C TYR A 66 -22.43 0.32 -0.65
N LYS A 67 -22.85 0.61 0.59
CA LYS A 67 -24.26 0.94 0.86
C LYS A 67 -24.59 2.33 0.32
N LYS A 68 -23.63 3.26 0.40
CA LYS A 68 -23.81 4.65 -0.01
C LYS A 68 -23.36 4.93 -1.44
N PHE A 69 -22.32 4.27 -1.94
CA PHE A 69 -21.70 4.62 -3.21
C PHE A 69 -21.43 3.41 -4.13
N LYS A 70 -21.83 3.52 -5.40
CA LYS A 70 -21.47 2.53 -6.43
C LYS A 70 -19.96 2.50 -6.72
N ASN A 71 -19.27 3.62 -6.51
CA ASN A 71 -17.83 3.79 -6.70
C ASN A 71 -17.06 3.86 -5.37
N ALA A 72 -17.56 3.21 -4.32
CA ALA A 72 -16.98 3.23 -2.97
C ALA A 72 -15.46 2.97 -2.93
N THR A 73 -14.97 2.01 -3.73
CA THR A 73 -13.53 1.69 -3.83
C THR A 73 -12.68 2.84 -4.37
N MET A 74 -13.24 3.65 -5.28
CA MET A 74 -12.54 4.81 -5.84
C MET A 74 -12.56 6.00 -4.89
N ILE A 75 -13.62 6.14 -4.11
CA ILE A 75 -13.76 7.16 -3.06
C ILE A 75 -12.78 6.87 -1.93
N ARG A 76 -12.79 5.65 -1.37
CA ARG A 76 -11.82 5.29 -0.32
C ARG A 76 -10.36 5.42 -0.79
N ASN A 77 -10.07 5.13 -2.06
CA ASN A 77 -8.74 5.34 -2.65
C ASN A 77 -8.33 6.82 -2.65
N GLU A 78 -9.28 7.73 -2.85
CA GLU A 78 -9.04 9.16 -2.75
C GLU A 78 -8.71 9.56 -1.30
N GLU A 79 -9.44 9.01 -0.34
CA GLU A 79 -9.21 9.30 1.08
C GLU A 79 -7.87 8.76 1.57
N ILE A 80 -7.45 7.57 1.13
CA ILE A 80 -6.10 7.03 1.37
C ILE A 80 -5.04 8.00 0.84
N ALA A 81 -5.17 8.42 -0.43
CA ALA A 81 -4.19 9.30 -1.09
C ALA A 81 -4.13 10.70 -0.47
N LYS A 82 -5.26 11.25 -0.02
CA LYS A 82 -5.30 12.51 0.73
C LYS A 82 -4.66 12.39 2.10
N THR A 83 -4.88 11.27 2.79
CA THR A 83 -4.46 11.07 4.18
C THR A 83 -2.98 10.76 4.32
N ALA A 84 -2.43 9.88 3.47
CA ALA A 84 -1.04 9.46 3.56
C ALA A 84 -0.08 10.48 2.91
N ASP A 85 1.17 10.56 3.37
CA ASP A 85 2.19 11.46 2.82
C ASP A 85 2.97 10.81 1.67
N PHE A 86 3.11 9.49 1.70
CA PHE A 86 3.74 8.69 0.66
C PHE A 86 3.14 7.28 0.63
N CYS A 87 3.39 6.55 -0.46
CA CYS A 87 2.75 5.27 -0.74
C CYS A 87 3.76 4.17 -1.07
N LEU A 88 3.57 3.00 -0.48
CA LEU A 88 4.18 1.74 -0.89
C LEU A 88 3.10 0.87 -1.56
N ALA A 89 3.21 0.67 -2.87
CA ALA A 89 2.28 -0.11 -3.68
C ALA A 89 2.85 -1.50 -3.97
N LEU A 90 2.21 -2.54 -3.44
CA LEU A 90 2.63 -3.93 -3.57
C LEU A 90 1.82 -4.61 -4.69
N VAL A 91 2.48 -5.18 -5.70
CA VAL A 91 1.80 -5.80 -6.84
C VAL A 91 2.38 -7.16 -7.19
N ASP A 92 1.55 -8.08 -7.67
CA ASP A 92 1.89 -9.43 -8.14
C ASP A 92 2.00 -9.51 -9.68
N ARG A 93 1.83 -8.37 -10.36
CA ARG A 93 1.80 -8.20 -11.82
C ARG A 93 2.23 -6.79 -12.18
N PRO A 94 2.53 -6.48 -13.46
CA PRO A 94 2.85 -5.11 -13.87
C PRO A 94 1.80 -4.11 -13.36
N LEU A 95 2.25 -2.98 -12.82
CA LEU A 95 1.38 -2.01 -12.14
C LEU A 95 0.18 -1.61 -13.00
N GLU A 96 0.40 -1.36 -14.28
CA GLU A 96 -0.59 -0.95 -15.28
C GLU A 96 -1.72 -1.98 -15.43
N THR A 97 -1.46 -3.25 -15.10
CA THR A 97 -2.45 -4.33 -15.12
C THR A 97 -3.14 -4.56 -13.77
N SER A 98 -2.61 -4.00 -12.67
CA SER A 98 -3.25 -4.02 -11.34
C SER A 98 -4.19 -2.83 -11.17
N LYS A 99 -5.33 -2.85 -11.89
CA LYS A 99 -6.25 -1.71 -12.07
C LYS A 99 -6.55 -0.93 -10.77
N GLY A 100 -6.95 -1.62 -9.70
CA GLY A 100 -7.31 -0.97 -8.43
C GLY A 100 -6.15 -0.22 -7.76
N THR A 101 -4.96 -0.83 -7.78
CA THR A 101 -3.72 -0.24 -7.26
C THR A 101 -3.25 0.90 -8.16
N TYR A 102 -3.27 0.70 -9.49
CA TYR A 102 -2.87 1.71 -10.47
C TYR A 102 -3.71 2.99 -10.36
N GLU A 103 -5.04 2.86 -10.23
CA GLU A 103 -5.91 4.01 -10.00
C GLU A 103 -5.56 4.76 -8.71
N CYS A 104 -5.19 4.06 -7.65
CA CYS A 104 -4.76 4.70 -6.41
C CYS A 104 -3.41 5.41 -6.57
N VAL A 105 -2.42 4.77 -7.20
CA VAL A 105 -1.11 5.37 -7.49
C VAL A 105 -1.26 6.66 -8.31
N LYS A 106 -2.16 6.69 -9.30
CA LYS A 106 -2.45 7.91 -10.07
C LYS A 106 -2.97 9.06 -9.19
N LYS A 107 -3.74 8.76 -8.13
CA LYS A 107 -4.22 9.78 -7.18
C LYS A 107 -3.06 10.36 -6.37
N PHE A 108 -2.13 9.53 -5.88
CA PHE A 108 -0.91 10.01 -5.21
C PHE A 108 -0.08 10.91 -6.14
N LYS A 109 0.15 10.49 -7.38
CA LYS A 109 0.85 11.30 -8.38
C LYS A 109 0.19 12.65 -8.65
N ARG A 110 -1.14 12.67 -8.80
CA ARG A 110 -1.89 13.93 -8.97
C ARG A 110 -1.71 14.87 -7.77
N LEU A 111 -1.57 14.31 -6.57
CA LEU A 111 -1.31 15.05 -5.34
C LEU A 111 0.18 15.35 -5.11
N LYS A 112 1.07 15.00 -6.06
CA LYS A 112 2.53 15.16 -5.97
C LYS A 112 3.13 14.50 -4.72
N LYS A 113 2.61 13.32 -4.37
CA LYS A 113 3.07 12.53 -3.23
C LYS A 113 3.90 11.35 -3.72
N PRO A 114 5.06 11.06 -3.11
CA PRO A 114 5.94 9.97 -3.55
C PRO A 114 5.25 8.61 -3.50
N VAL A 115 5.52 7.79 -4.52
CA VAL A 115 5.06 6.39 -4.57
C VAL A 115 6.23 5.48 -4.90
N THR A 116 6.45 4.47 -4.06
CA THR A 116 7.32 3.33 -4.35
C THR A 116 6.45 2.13 -4.70
N VAL A 117 6.78 1.46 -5.80
CA VAL A 117 6.08 0.26 -6.27
C VAL A 117 7.02 -0.93 -6.11
N ILE A 118 6.58 -1.97 -5.42
CA ILE A 118 7.29 -3.24 -5.31
C ILE A 118 6.48 -4.31 -6.03
N ARG A 119 7.11 -4.97 -7.01
CA ARG A 119 6.53 -6.11 -7.71
C ARG A 119 7.08 -7.42 -7.16
N PHE A 120 6.18 -8.37 -6.89
CA PHE A 120 6.48 -9.74 -6.52
C PHE A 120 6.09 -10.72 -7.64
N LYS A 121 6.80 -11.85 -7.72
CA LYS A 121 6.42 -12.96 -8.61
C LYS A 121 5.91 -14.16 -7.82
N ALA A 122 4.78 -14.70 -8.27
CA ALA A 122 4.02 -15.76 -7.58
C ALA A 122 4.72 -17.13 -7.48
N ARG A 123 5.78 -17.42 -8.26
CA ARG A 123 6.39 -18.76 -8.24
C ARG A 123 7.23 -19.04 -6.99
N ASP A 124 7.83 -18.01 -6.39
CA ASP A 124 8.70 -18.14 -5.21
C ASP A 124 8.70 -16.88 -4.33
N TRP A 125 7.62 -16.08 -4.39
CA TRP A 125 7.44 -14.78 -3.72
C TRP A 125 8.75 -14.04 -3.43
N TYR A 126 9.40 -13.52 -4.48
CA TYR A 126 10.62 -12.71 -4.35
C TYR A 126 10.38 -11.29 -4.90
N LEU A 127 11.19 -10.34 -4.43
CA LEU A 127 11.19 -8.97 -4.93
C LEU A 127 11.77 -8.95 -6.35
N ASP A 128 10.93 -8.60 -7.32
CA ASP A 128 11.28 -8.60 -8.75
C ASP A 128 11.72 -7.22 -9.24
N GLU A 129 10.99 -6.17 -8.86
CA GLU A 129 11.27 -4.80 -9.29
C GLU A 129 10.82 -3.80 -8.23
N VAL A 130 11.65 -2.78 -7.98
CA VAL A 130 11.27 -1.59 -7.21
C VAL A 130 11.32 -0.38 -8.13
N LYS A 131 10.24 0.41 -8.16
CA LYS A 131 10.13 1.62 -8.97
C LYS A 131 9.65 2.79 -8.14
N GLU A 132 10.45 3.86 -8.10
CA GLU A 132 10.07 5.12 -7.49
C GLU A 132 9.36 6.01 -8.52
N LEU A 133 8.29 6.67 -8.08
CA LEU A 133 7.44 7.53 -8.86
C LEU A 133 7.25 8.85 -8.11
N PHE A 134 7.71 9.96 -8.71
CA PHE A 134 7.63 11.32 -8.19
C PHE A 134 6.47 12.11 -8.81
#